data_AF-A0A2E3SB95-F1
#
_entry.id   AF-A0A2E3SB95-F1
#
_cell.length_a   1.000
_cell.length_b   1.000
_cell.length_c   1.000
_cell.angle_alpha   90.00
_cell.angle_beta   90.00
_cell.angle_gamma   90.00
#
_symmetry.space_group_name_H-M   'P 1'
#
loop_
_entity.id
_entity.type
_entity.pdbx_description
1 polymer ?
#
loop_
_entity_poly.entity_id
_entity_poly.type
_entity_poly.pdbx_seq_one_letter_code
_entity_poly.pdbx_strand_id
1 'polypeptide(L)'
;MDLDKLHLKKTGKKSDGKRFGFIKVFTKRIDKLLQNVNVLVDEVNESKPYEIDFNVVEREYLNLGVGDIDEFSNNHAFSLSLLQGFSHDKEAQHACYETIRHYLWEKKKNGEIS
;
A
#
# COMPACT_ATOMS: atom_id res chain seq x y z
N MET A 1 32.49 54.25 -20.91
CA MET A 1 33.24 53.78 -19.74
C MET A 1 32.83 54.69 -18.60
N ASP A 2 31.96 54.21 -17.73
CA ASP A 2 32.09 54.35 -16.27
C ASP A 2 30.86 53.73 -15.60
N LEU A 3 31.13 52.62 -14.93
CA LEU A 3 30.26 52.00 -13.94
C LEU A 3 30.19 52.95 -12.75
N ASP A 4 28.99 53.23 -12.23
CA ASP A 4 28.71 53.14 -10.80
C ASP A 4 27.35 53.72 -10.46
N LYS A 5 26.51 52.85 -9.87
CA LYS A 5 25.56 53.08 -8.76
C LYS A 5 24.37 52.13 -8.87
N LEU A 6 24.70 50.83 -8.78
CA LEU A 6 23.76 49.80 -8.38
C LEU A 6 23.43 50.04 -6.91
N HIS A 7 22.31 50.72 -6.63
CA HIS A 7 21.80 50.87 -5.26
C HIS A 7 21.35 49.51 -4.71
N LEU A 8 22.28 48.81 -4.06
CA LEU A 8 22.04 47.67 -3.18
C LEU A 8 21.28 48.13 -1.93
N LYS A 9 19.94 48.12 -2.02
CA LYS A 9 19.07 48.26 -0.85
C LYS A 9 19.10 46.94 -0.06
N LYS A 10 20.05 46.82 0.87
CA LYS A 10 20.02 45.82 1.95
C LYS A 10 18.70 45.96 2.71
N THR A 11 17.77 45.05 2.47
CA THR A 11 16.65 44.79 3.39
C THR A 11 16.85 43.40 3.95
N GLY A 12 17.41 43.35 5.17
CA GLY A 12 17.40 42.14 5.97
C GLY A 12 15.96 41.80 6.33
N LYS A 13 15.37 40.84 5.62
CA LYS A 13 14.20 40.11 6.11
C LYS A 13 14.71 38.92 6.90
N LYS A 14 14.55 38.98 8.22
CA LYS A 14 14.62 37.82 9.12
C LYS A 14 13.67 36.75 8.54
N SER A 15 14.15 35.53 8.38
CA SER A 15 13.31 34.41 7.96
C SER A 15 12.31 34.10 9.09
N ASP A 16 11.08 34.58 8.95
CA ASP A 16 9.97 34.11 9.77
C ASP A 16 9.77 32.62 9.49
N GLY A 17 9.73 31.84 10.58
CA GLY A 17 9.66 30.38 10.61
C GLY A 17 8.35 29.80 10.06
N LYS A 18 8.04 30.06 8.79
CA LYS A 18 7.05 29.29 8.01
C LYS A 18 7.72 28.04 7.43
N ARG A 19 8.27 27.20 8.29
CA ARG A 19 8.56 25.81 7.92
C ARG A 19 7.40 24.96 8.41
N PHE A 20 6.83 24.16 7.51
CA PHE A 20 5.96 23.00 7.79
C PHE A 20 4.44 23.21 7.98
N GLY A 21 3.83 24.19 7.28
CA GLY A 21 2.36 24.19 7.11
C GLY A 21 1.86 23.14 6.09
N PHE A 22 2.64 22.90 5.03
CA PHE A 22 2.24 22.02 3.92
C PHE A 22 2.28 20.53 4.29
N ILE A 23 3.22 20.11 5.13
CA ILE A 23 3.33 18.69 5.54
C ILE A 23 2.09 18.25 6.33
N LYS A 24 1.61 19.08 7.27
CA LYS A 24 0.41 18.75 8.09
C LYS A 24 -0.90 18.67 7.30
N VAL A 25 -1.01 19.40 6.18
CA VAL A 25 -2.21 19.35 5.33
C VAL A 25 -2.16 18.14 4.40
N PHE A 26 -0.97 17.76 3.94
CA PHE A 26 -0.78 16.58 3.12
C PHE A 26 -0.98 15.28 3.92
N THR A 27 -0.47 15.20 5.15
CA THR A 27 -0.71 14.05 6.03
C THR A 27 -2.19 13.86 6.32
N LYS A 28 -2.93 14.93 6.67
CA LYS A 28 -4.38 14.84 6.91
C LYS A 28 -5.19 14.39 5.70
N ARG A 29 -4.77 14.73 4.48
CA ARG A 29 -5.43 14.29 3.25
C ARG A 29 -5.10 12.83 2.92
N ILE A 30 -3.85 12.41 3.15
CA ILE A 30 -3.44 11.01 3.03
C ILE A 30 -4.16 10.15 4.07
N ASP A 31 -4.23 10.59 5.33
CA ASP A 31 -4.94 9.87 6.39
C ASP A 31 -6.42 9.67 6.03
N LYS A 32 -7.06 10.69 5.43
CA LYS A 32 -8.45 10.59 4.97
C LYS A 32 -8.61 9.68 3.74
N LEU A 33 -7.62 9.63 2.86
CA LEU A 33 -7.59 8.71 1.72
C LEU A 33 -7.34 7.26 2.17
N LEU A 34 -6.42 7.03 3.11
CA LEU A 34 -6.14 5.74 3.72
C LEU A 34 -7.33 5.24 4.55
N GLN A 35 -8.02 6.12 5.28
CA GLN A 35 -9.28 5.78 5.95
C GLN A 35 -10.36 5.39 4.95
N ASN A 36 -10.50 6.10 3.84
CA ASN A 36 -11.44 5.72 2.78
C ASN A 36 -11.05 4.39 2.10
N VAL A 37 -9.76 4.10 1.95
CA VAL A 37 -9.28 2.80 1.44
C VAL A 37 -9.57 1.70 2.46
N ASN A 38 -9.33 1.90 3.75
CA ASN A 38 -9.65 0.92 4.79
C ASN A 38 -11.16 0.66 4.89
N VAL A 39 -12.00 1.71 4.82
CA VAL A 39 -13.46 1.56 4.82
C VAL A 39 -13.95 0.82 3.56
N LEU A 40 -13.36 1.08 2.39
CA LEU A 40 -13.65 0.30 1.18
C LEU A 40 -13.14 -1.14 1.28
N VAL A 41 -12.00 -1.39 1.93
CA VAL A 41 -11.48 -2.74 2.15
C VAL A 41 -12.40 -3.53 3.09
N ASP A 42 -12.94 -2.89 4.12
CA ASP A 42 -13.86 -3.50 5.08
C ASP A 42 -15.25 -3.76 4.47
N GLU A 43 -15.83 -2.83 3.72
CA GLU A 43 -17.12 -3.05 3.03
C GLU A 43 -17.02 -4.06 1.87
N VAL A 44 -15.89 -4.13 1.17
CA VAL A 44 -15.70 -5.13 0.11
C VAL A 44 -15.46 -6.52 0.73
N ASN A 45 -14.86 -6.63 1.93
CA ASN A 45 -14.68 -7.92 2.61
C ASN A 45 -16.00 -8.61 2.98
N GLU A 46 -17.09 -7.89 3.24
CA GLU A 46 -18.41 -8.52 3.49
C GLU A 46 -19.10 -9.08 2.22
N SER A 47 -18.59 -8.77 1.02
CA SER A 47 -19.22 -9.17 -0.26
C SER A 47 -18.42 -10.17 -1.09
N LYS A 48 -17.19 -10.51 -0.69
CA LYS A 48 -16.36 -11.49 -1.41
C LYS A 48 -16.90 -12.91 -1.16
N PRO A 49 -16.96 -13.77 -2.18
CA PRO A 49 -17.39 -15.17 -2.01
C PRO A 49 -16.31 -16.04 -1.33
N TYR A 50 -15.33 -15.41 -0.67
CA TYR A 50 -14.17 -16.08 -0.09
C TYR A 50 -13.62 -15.37 1.15
N GLU A 51 -13.05 -16.16 2.05
CA GLU A 51 -12.36 -15.72 3.27
C GLU A 51 -10.87 -16.10 3.19
N ILE A 52 -9.98 -15.22 3.63
CA ILE A 52 -8.52 -15.45 3.60
C ILE A 52 -7.99 -15.39 5.03
N ASP A 53 -7.45 -16.51 5.53
CA ASP A 53 -6.66 -16.53 6.77
C ASP A 53 -5.20 -16.21 6.46
N PHE A 54 -4.83 -14.94 6.67
CA PHE A 54 -3.48 -14.45 6.40
C PHE A 54 -2.40 -15.11 7.28
N ASN A 55 -2.74 -15.69 8.43
CA ASN A 55 -1.76 -16.44 9.23
C ASN A 55 -1.35 -17.74 8.52
N VAL A 56 -2.30 -18.39 7.84
CA VAL A 56 -2.04 -19.59 7.04
C VAL A 56 -1.22 -19.22 5.81
N VAL A 57 -1.61 -18.15 5.11
CA VAL A 57 -0.88 -17.62 3.94
C VAL A 57 0.59 -17.35 4.29
N GLU A 58 0.84 -16.63 5.37
CA GLU A 58 2.20 -16.27 5.80
C GLU A 58 3.01 -17.52 6.19
N ARG A 59 2.42 -18.43 6.97
CA ARG A 59 3.07 -19.68 7.37
C ARG A 59 3.45 -20.53 6.15
N GLU A 60 2.55 -20.67 5.18
CA GLU A 60 2.80 -21.46 3.97
C GLU A 60 3.86 -20.81 3.08
N TYR A 61 3.81 -19.50 2.89
CA TYR A 61 4.81 -18.77 2.12
C TYR A 61 6.22 -18.91 2.73
N LEU A 62 6.33 -18.78 4.06
CA LEU A 62 7.60 -18.96 4.77
C LEU A 62 8.10 -20.41 4.72
N ASN A 63 7.20 -21.39 4.84
CA ASN A 63 7.55 -22.82 4.77
C ASN A 63 8.07 -23.24 3.40
N LEU A 64 7.62 -22.60 2.32
CA LEU A 64 8.12 -22.84 0.96
C LEU A 64 9.52 -22.26 0.73
N GLY A 65 10.12 -21.63 1.75
CA GLY A 65 11.47 -21.09 1.68
C GLY A 65 11.57 -19.70 1.07
N VAL A 66 10.45 -18.96 1.03
CA VAL A 66 10.36 -17.58 0.52
C VAL A 66 10.72 -17.50 -0.97
N GLY A 67 9.70 -17.58 -1.83
CA GLY A 67 9.83 -17.63 -3.29
C GLY A 67 9.30 -16.39 -4.01
N ASP A 68 8.91 -16.56 -5.27
CA ASP A 68 8.20 -15.53 -6.03
C ASP A 68 6.80 -15.31 -5.41
N ILE A 69 6.56 -14.11 -4.89
CA ILE A 69 5.27 -13.71 -4.30
C ILE A 69 4.15 -13.85 -5.32
N ASP A 70 4.40 -13.54 -6.59
CA ASP A 70 3.36 -13.54 -7.61
C ASP A 70 2.96 -14.98 -7.95
N GLU A 71 3.94 -15.89 -8.07
CA GLU A 71 3.69 -17.32 -8.27
C GLU A 71 2.97 -17.95 -7.07
N PHE A 72 3.45 -17.68 -5.86
CA PHE A 72 2.81 -18.17 -4.64
C PHE A 72 1.36 -17.70 -4.52
N SER A 73 1.13 -16.40 -4.72
CA SER A 73 -0.21 -15.80 -4.58
C SER A 73 -1.18 -16.40 -5.59
N ASN A 74 -0.72 -16.67 -6.82
CA ASN A 74 -1.56 -17.27 -7.85
C ASN A 74 -1.94 -18.72 -7.49
N ASN A 75 -0.96 -19.52 -7.07
CA ASN A 75 -1.19 -20.92 -6.67
C ASN A 75 -2.09 -21.02 -5.43
N HIS A 76 -1.88 -20.14 -4.45
CA HIS A 76 -2.66 -20.13 -3.21
C HIS A 76 -4.10 -19.65 -3.46
N ALA A 77 -4.29 -18.59 -4.26
CA ALA A 77 -5.62 -18.13 -4.66
C ALA A 77 -6.40 -19.19 -5.44
N PHE A 78 -5.73 -19.91 -6.36
CA PHE A 78 -6.35 -21.02 -7.08
C PHE A 78 -6.78 -22.14 -6.12
N SER A 79 -5.91 -22.51 -5.17
CA SER A 79 -6.22 -23.53 -4.16
C SER A 79 -7.41 -23.14 -3.29
N LEU A 80 -7.46 -21.89 -2.80
CA LEU A 80 -8.59 -21.35 -2.05
C LEU A 80 -9.89 -21.36 -2.87
N SER A 81 -9.80 -21.04 -4.17
CA SER A 81 -10.96 -21.07 -5.08
C SER A 81 -11.59 -22.44 -5.21
N LEU A 82 -10.77 -23.49 -5.20
CA LEU A 82 -11.24 -24.87 -5.20
C LEU A 82 -11.86 -25.25 -3.85
N LEU A 83 -11.22 -24.85 -2.75
CA LEU A 83 -11.66 -25.21 -1.39
C LEU A 83 -12.98 -24.52 -1.00
N GLN A 84 -13.18 -23.27 -1.41
CA GLN A 84 -14.35 -22.47 -1.04
C GLN A 84 -15.40 -22.39 -2.16
N GLY A 85 -15.16 -23.07 -3.28
CA GLY A 85 -16.17 -23.28 -4.34
C GLY A 85 -16.35 -22.10 -5.31
N PHE A 86 -15.42 -21.14 -5.36
CA PHE A 86 -15.46 -20.00 -6.30
C PHE A 86 -14.51 -20.17 -7.51
N SER A 87 -14.01 -21.37 -7.78
CA SER A 87 -13.09 -21.68 -8.90
C SER A 87 -13.66 -21.45 -10.31
N HIS A 88 -14.97 -21.26 -10.43
CA HIS A 88 -15.63 -20.89 -11.68
C HIS A 88 -15.69 -19.36 -11.87
N ASP A 89 -15.56 -18.60 -10.80
CA ASP A 89 -15.58 -17.14 -10.79
C ASP A 89 -14.14 -16.62 -10.96
N LYS A 90 -13.84 -16.17 -12.17
CA LYS A 90 -12.51 -15.64 -12.54
C LYS A 90 -12.23 -14.28 -11.89
N GLU A 91 -13.26 -13.48 -11.66
CA GLU A 91 -13.12 -12.17 -11.03
C GLU A 91 -12.80 -12.34 -9.55
N ALA A 92 -13.52 -13.23 -8.87
CA ALA A 92 -13.23 -13.59 -7.48
C ALA A 92 -11.83 -14.20 -7.32
N GLN A 93 -11.41 -15.09 -8.23
CA GLN A 93 -10.05 -15.63 -8.24
C GLN A 93 -8.98 -14.56 -8.39
N HIS A 94 -9.15 -13.65 -9.34
CA HIS A 94 -8.19 -12.58 -9.56
C HIS A 94 -8.16 -11.60 -8.36
N ALA A 95 -9.31 -11.27 -7.79
CA ALA A 95 -9.39 -10.45 -6.59
C ALA A 95 -8.74 -11.14 -5.37
N CYS A 96 -8.89 -12.47 -5.23
CA CYS A 96 -8.23 -13.25 -4.19
C CYS A 96 -6.70 -13.23 -4.37
N TYR A 97 -6.23 -13.42 -5.61
CA TYR A 97 -4.82 -13.31 -5.98
C TYR A 97 -4.24 -11.94 -5.60
N GLU A 98 -4.86 -10.84 -6.06
CA GLU A 98 -4.36 -9.50 -5.76
C GLU A 98 -4.39 -9.22 -4.26
N THR A 99 -5.39 -9.71 -3.53
CA THR A 99 -5.47 -9.55 -2.07
C THR A 99 -4.28 -10.21 -1.36
N ILE A 100 -3.95 -11.46 -1.70
CA ILE A 100 -2.81 -12.19 -1.12
C ILE A 100 -1.48 -11.52 -1.51
N ARG A 101 -1.36 -11.18 -2.79
CA ARG A 101 -0.17 -10.53 -3.35
C ARG A 101 0.13 -9.21 -2.66
N HIS A 102 -0.87 -8.35 -2.52
CA HIS A 102 -0.71 -7.07 -1.84
C HIS A 102 -0.30 -7.23 -0.38
N TYR A 103 -0.90 -8.19 0.34
CA TYR A 103 -0.53 -8.49 1.73
C TYR A 103 0.96 -8.86 1.85
N LEU A 104 1.44 -9.80 1.03
CA LEU A 104 2.83 -10.26 1.08
C LEU A 104 3.82 -9.17 0.65
N TRP A 105 3.50 -8.36 -0.36
CA TRP A 105 4.35 -7.25 -0.77
C TRP A 105 4.49 -6.18 0.32
N GLU A 106 3.40 -5.84 1.02
CA GLU A 106 3.48 -4.91 2.16
C GLU A 106 4.32 -5.48 3.30
N LYS A 107 4.15 -6.77 3.63
CA LYS A 107 4.99 -7.48 4.60
C LYS A 107 6.48 -7.47 4.21
N LYS A 108 6.79 -7.72 2.93
CA LYS A 108 8.16 -7.70 2.40
C LYS A 108 8.77 -6.31 2.47
N LYS A 109 8.00 -5.28 2.11
CA LYS A 109 8.39 -3.88 2.20
C LYS A 109 8.65 -3.43 3.65
N ASN A 110 7.91 -3.98 4.60
CA ASN A 110 8.11 -3.75 6.04
C ASN A 110 9.27 -4.56 6.63
N GLY A 111 9.87 -5.48 5.87
CA GLY A 111 10.94 -6.37 6.33
C GLY A 111 10.48 -7.47 7.29
N GLU A 112 9.18 -7.78 7.29
CA GLU A 112 8.60 -8.86 8.11
C GLU A 112 8.83 -10.24 7.49
N ILE A 113 8.97 -10.28 6.16
CA ILE A 113 9.31 -11.46 5.37
C ILE A 113 10.44 -11.11 4.38
N SER A 114 11.31 -12.07 4.04
CA SER A 114 12.48 -11.85 3.16
C SER A 114 12.17 -11.91 1.65
#